data_AF-A0A8H3Z3I2-F1
#
_entry.id   AF-A0A8H3Z3I2-F1
#
_cell.length_a   1.000
_cell.length_b   1.000
_cell.length_c   1.000
_cell.angle_alpha   90.00
_cell.angle_beta   90.00
_cell.angle_gamma   90.00
#
_symmetry.space_group_name_H-M   'P 1'
#
loop_
_entity.id
_entity.type
_entity.pdbx_description
1 polymer ?
#
loop_
_entity_poly.entity_id
_entity_poly.type
_entity_poly.pdbx_seq_one_letter_code
_entity_poly.pdbx_strand_id
1 'polypeptide(L)'
;MKAKASAKTKMKKFTRKMKKSTTTPRTARSKKKPTSFLSLPREIRQKIFIQSYGRFLFVKPPLFTGSLRETFRTTVNMVNKRMCDHEKQAIEIWVDEMRTVHPIIRDDMDFVCRQIVRRADFGRLMEETQDGQNSIGFCNGD
;
A
#
# COMPACT_ATOMS: atom_id res chain seq x y z
N MET A 1 -39.22 -39.71 -44.13
CA MET A 1 -39.17 -40.49 -42.88
C MET A 1 -37.70 -40.82 -42.57
N LYS A 2 -37.09 -40.24 -41.53
CA LYS A 2 -35.70 -40.55 -41.13
C LYS A 2 -35.66 -40.80 -39.61
N ALA A 3 -35.14 -41.98 -39.24
CA ALA A 3 -35.10 -42.52 -37.90
C ALA A 3 -34.03 -41.83 -37.02
N LYS A 4 -34.33 -41.66 -35.72
CA LYS A 4 -33.39 -41.19 -34.70
C LYS A 4 -32.80 -42.40 -33.97
N ALA A 5 -31.48 -42.52 -33.95
CA ALA A 5 -30.75 -43.51 -33.16
C ALA A 5 -30.44 -42.95 -31.76
N SER A 6 -30.74 -43.75 -30.73
CA SER A 6 -30.55 -43.43 -29.31
C SER A 6 -29.26 -44.06 -28.80
N ALA A 7 -28.32 -43.25 -28.34
CA ALA A 7 -27.05 -43.69 -27.76
C ALA A 7 -27.16 -43.81 -26.23
N LYS A 8 -27.00 -45.04 -25.72
CA LYS A 8 -26.95 -45.34 -24.28
C LYS A 8 -25.53 -45.18 -23.75
N THR A 9 -25.29 -44.16 -22.92
CA THR A 9 -24.01 -43.96 -22.23
C THR A 9 -23.95 -44.80 -20.94
N LYS A 10 -23.01 -45.74 -20.87
CA LYS A 10 -22.71 -46.55 -19.67
C LYS A 10 -21.88 -45.74 -18.68
N MET A 11 -22.41 -45.48 -17.49
CA MET A 11 -21.65 -44.86 -16.39
C MET A 11 -20.70 -45.87 -15.73
N LYS A 12 -19.40 -45.54 -15.68
CA LYS A 12 -18.38 -46.27 -14.91
C LYS A 12 -18.44 -45.87 -13.43
N LYS A 13 -18.64 -46.85 -12.54
CA LYS A 13 -18.56 -46.67 -11.08
C LYS A 13 -17.10 -46.57 -10.64
N PHE A 14 -16.70 -45.41 -10.12
CA PHE A 14 -15.41 -45.21 -9.45
C PHE A 14 -15.51 -45.62 -7.98
N THR A 15 -14.86 -46.71 -7.60
CA THR A 15 -14.66 -47.10 -6.19
C THR A 15 -13.41 -46.42 -5.65
N ARG A 16 -13.61 -45.41 -4.79
CA ARG A 16 -12.53 -44.60 -4.20
C ARG A 16 -11.99 -45.32 -2.96
N LYS A 17 -10.83 -45.97 -3.07
CA LYS A 17 -10.10 -46.52 -1.91
C LYS A 17 -9.67 -45.37 -0.98
N MET A 18 -10.28 -45.29 0.19
CA MET A 18 -9.90 -44.35 1.26
C MET A 18 -8.50 -44.71 1.77
N LYS A 19 -7.52 -43.84 1.48
CA LYS A 19 -6.14 -43.94 1.95
C LYS A 19 -6.15 -43.61 3.45
N LYS A 20 -5.84 -44.59 4.30
CA LYS A 20 -5.70 -44.40 5.76
C LYS A 20 -4.74 -43.22 6.01
N SER A 21 -5.27 -42.15 6.59
CA SER A 21 -4.51 -40.98 6.99
C SER A 21 -3.55 -41.37 8.11
N THR A 22 -2.28 -41.50 7.80
CA THR A 22 -1.21 -41.64 8.78
C THR A 22 -1.13 -40.34 9.58
N THR A 23 -1.72 -40.35 10.78
CA THR A 23 -1.68 -39.24 11.73
C THR A 23 -0.23 -38.99 12.12
N THR A 24 0.38 -37.97 11.52
CA THR A 24 1.75 -37.54 11.84
C THR A 24 1.77 -37.10 13.31
N PRO A 25 2.74 -37.55 14.12
CA PRO A 25 2.85 -37.11 15.51
C PRO A 25 3.01 -35.59 15.53
N ARG A 26 2.02 -34.93 16.12
CA ARG A 26 1.97 -33.49 16.34
C ARG A 26 3.11 -33.13 17.29
N THR A 27 4.28 -32.82 16.72
CA THR A 27 5.43 -32.31 17.45
C THR A 27 4.97 -31.16 18.35
N ALA A 28 5.21 -31.31 19.64
CA ALA A 28 4.86 -30.31 20.64
C ALA A 28 5.52 -28.99 20.24
N ARG A 29 4.71 -28.04 19.76
CA ARG A 29 5.18 -26.69 19.43
C ARG A 29 5.73 -26.11 20.72
N SER A 30 7.06 -25.99 20.82
CA SER A 30 7.68 -25.25 21.91
C SER A 30 7.03 -23.87 21.98
N LYS A 31 6.61 -23.47 23.18
CA LYS A 31 5.95 -22.18 23.42
C LYS A 31 6.97 -21.07 23.16
N LYS A 32 7.16 -20.70 21.89
CA LYS A 32 7.98 -19.55 21.52
C LYS A 32 7.34 -18.32 22.14
N LYS A 33 8.16 -17.51 22.82
CA LYS A 33 7.71 -16.22 23.35
C LYS A 33 7.16 -15.38 22.19
N PRO A 34 6.06 -14.63 22.39
CA PRO A 34 5.56 -13.71 21.38
C PRO A 34 6.65 -12.74 20.94
N THR A 35 6.80 -12.54 19.64
CA THR A 35 7.70 -11.54 19.09
C THR A 35 7.18 -10.15 19.45
N SER A 36 8.00 -9.33 20.11
CA SER A 36 7.67 -7.92 20.38
C SER A 36 8.13 -7.05 19.21
N PHE A 37 7.54 -5.86 19.06
CA PHE A 37 7.93 -4.93 18.00
C PHE A 37 9.44 -4.61 18.01
N LEU A 38 10.01 -4.38 19.19
CA LEU A 38 11.45 -4.07 19.33
C LEU A 38 12.36 -5.25 19.02
N SER A 39 11.84 -6.49 19.04
CA SER A 39 12.59 -7.68 18.64
C SER A 39 12.59 -7.93 17.12
N LEU A 40 11.83 -7.13 16.35
CA LEU A 40 11.83 -7.21 14.90
C LEU A 40 13.10 -6.59 14.30
N PRO A 41 13.59 -7.07 13.13
CA PRO A 41 14.62 -6.40 12.36
C PRO A 41 14.25 -4.95 12.02
N ARG A 42 15.27 -4.10 11.88
CA ARG A 42 15.12 -2.66 11.66
C ARG A 42 14.23 -2.36 10.45
N GLU A 43 14.46 -3.07 9.36
CA GLU A 43 13.78 -2.90 8.08
C GLU A 43 12.28 -3.18 8.22
N ILE A 44 11.90 -4.16 9.05
CA ILE A 44 10.51 -4.50 9.31
C ILE A 44 9.84 -3.42 10.15
N ARG A 45 10.51 -2.92 11.19
CA ARG A 45 9.99 -1.80 12.02
C ARG A 45 9.74 -0.55 11.18
N GLN A 46 10.68 -0.19 10.31
CA GLN A 46 10.55 0.94 9.39
C GLN A 46 9.40 0.75 8.39
N LYS A 47 9.25 -0.45 7.82
CA LYS A 47 8.10 -0.76 6.94
C LYS A 47 6.76 -0.63 7.67
N ILE A 48 6.68 -1.10 8.92
CA ILE A 48 5.47 -0.93 9.75
C ILE A 48 5.16 0.55 9.94
N PHE A 49 6.16 1.39 10.26
CA PHE A 49 5.93 2.83 10.44
C PHE A 49 5.50 3.53 9.14
N ILE A 50 6.09 3.17 8.01
CA ILE A 50 5.68 3.70 6.70
C ILE A 50 4.22 3.32 6.41
N GLN A 51 3.81 2.10 6.75
CA GLN A 51 2.43 1.63 6.54
C GLN A 51 1.44 2.19 7.57
N SER A 52 1.89 2.51 8.79
CA SER A 52 1.04 3.06 9.84
C SER A 52 0.68 4.53 9.59
N TYR A 53 1.49 5.24 8.79
CA TYR A 53 1.15 6.59 8.36
C TYR A 53 0.04 6.53 7.29
N GLY A 54 -1.21 6.52 7.75
CA GLY A 54 -2.40 6.22 6.96
C GLY A 54 -2.91 7.34 6.04
N ARG A 55 -2.08 8.32 5.68
CA ARG A 55 -2.50 9.46 4.88
C ARG A 55 -1.76 9.54 3.56
N PHE A 56 -2.53 9.47 2.48
CA PHE A 56 -2.09 9.79 1.13
C PHE A 56 -2.98 10.92 0.61
N LEU A 57 -2.40 12.09 0.35
CA LEU A 57 -3.10 13.15 -0.35
C LEU A 57 -2.99 12.90 -1.85
N PHE A 58 -4.11 12.53 -2.48
CA PHE A 58 -4.24 12.55 -3.93
C PHE A 58 -5.26 13.62 -4.31
N VAL A 59 -4.78 14.78 -4.79
CA VAL A 59 -5.67 15.75 -5.43
C VAL A 59 -5.44 15.66 -6.93
N LYS A 60 -6.41 15.09 -7.66
CA LYS A 60 -6.37 15.14 -9.12
C LYS A 60 -6.66 16.58 -9.56
N PRO A 61 -5.80 17.21 -10.38
CA PRO A 61 -6.16 18.47 -10.99
C PRO A 61 -7.36 18.22 -11.92
N PRO A 62 -8.43 19.01 -11.84
CA PRO A 62 -9.55 18.81 -12.74
C PRO A 62 -9.19 19.29 -14.14
N LEU A 63 -9.67 18.53 -15.12
CA LEU A 63 -9.44 18.76 -16.54
C LEU A 63 -10.33 19.90 -17.02
N PHE A 64 -9.85 21.14 -16.97
CA PHE A 64 -10.57 22.28 -17.55
C PHE A 64 -9.86 22.78 -18.82
N THR A 65 -10.63 22.91 -19.91
CA THR A 65 -10.25 23.59 -21.15
C THR A 65 -10.91 24.98 -21.19
N GLY A 66 -10.18 26.02 -21.62
CA GLY A 66 -10.72 27.38 -21.83
C GLY A 66 -10.16 28.49 -20.93
N SER A 67 -10.73 29.70 -21.02
CA SER A 67 -10.19 30.92 -20.38
C SER A 67 -10.35 30.98 -18.86
N LEU A 68 -11.22 30.15 -18.27
CA LEU A 68 -11.34 29.97 -16.82
C LEU A 68 -10.18 29.16 -16.21
N ARG A 69 -9.31 28.60 -17.05
CA ARG A 69 -8.20 27.73 -16.64
C ARG A 69 -7.22 28.42 -15.69
N GLU A 70 -6.89 29.69 -15.91
CA GLU A 70 -5.84 30.35 -15.11
C GLU A 70 -6.30 30.64 -13.68
N THR A 71 -7.45 31.31 -13.51
CA THR A 71 -8.02 31.61 -12.18
C THR A 71 -8.30 30.34 -11.39
N PHE A 72 -8.77 29.31 -12.08
CA PHE A 72 -9.01 28.00 -11.49
C PHE A 72 -7.70 27.31 -11.08
N ARG A 73 -6.67 27.34 -11.93
CA ARG A 73 -5.33 26.81 -11.65
C ARG A 73 -4.73 27.49 -10.43
N THR A 74 -4.79 28.81 -10.33
CA THR A 74 -4.31 29.55 -9.15
C THR A 74 -5.04 29.11 -7.89
N THR A 75 -6.37 29.00 -7.94
CA THR A 75 -7.18 28.61 -6.78
C THR A 75 -6.87 27.19 -6.33
N VAL A 76 -6.82 26.23 -7.26
CA VAL A 76 -6.46 24.83 -6.95
C VAL A 76 -5.04 24.73 -6.44
N ASN A 77 -4.08 25.43 -7.03
CA ASN A 77 -2.70 25.44 -6.54
C ASN A 77 -2.61 25.97 -5.11
N MET A 78 -3.39 27.01 -4.76
CA MET A 78 -3.45 27.52 -3.40
C MET A 78 -4.08 26.52 -2.41
N VAL A 79 -5.18 25.87 -2.80
CA VAL A 79 -5.84 24.86 -1.96
C VAL A 79 -4.92 23.64 -1.76
N ASN A 80 -4.35 23.13 -2.85
CA ASN A 80 -3.41 22.01 -2.82
C ASN A 80 -2.19 22.34 -1.97
N LYS A 81 -1.60 23.53 -2.14
CA LYS A 81 -0.48 23.98 -1.31
C LYS A 81 -0.85 23.96 0.18
N ARG A 82 -2.00 24.51 0.57
CA ARG A 82 -2.46 24.49 1.97
C ARG A 82 -2.64 23.06 2.49
N MET A 83 -3.20 22.17 1.69
CA MET A 83 -3.36 20.76 2.07
C MET A 83 -2.00 20.06 2.21
N CYS A 84 -1.06 20.29 1.29
CA CYS A 84 0.30 19.78 1.39
C CYS A 84 1.03 20.30 2.64
N ASP A 85 0.93 21.61 2.93
CA ASP A 85 1.57 22.22 4.09
C ASP A 85 1.00 21.65 5.40
N HIS A 86 -0.34 21.50 5.47
CA HIS A 86 -1.01 20.87 6.61
C HIS A 86 -0.59 19.41 6.80
N GLU A 87 -0.44 18.67 5.71
CA GLU A 87 -0.01 17.27 5.78
C GLU A 87 1.45 17.14 6.19
N LYS A 88 2.33 18.02 5.69
CA LYS A 88 3.72 18.10 6.13
C LYS A 88 3.80 18.34 7.64
N GLN A 89 3.01 19.28 8.16
CA GLN A 89 2.93 19.54 9.59
C GLN A 89 2.43 18.31 10.37
N ALA A 90 1.45 17.58 9.84
CA ALA A 90 0.96 16.36 10.47
C ALA A 90 2.02 15.24 10.50
N ILE A 91 2.84 15.11 9.44
CA ILE A 91 3.99 14.19 9.41
C ILE A 91 5.00 14.57 10.49
N GLU A 92 5.34 15.85 10.60
CA GLU A 92 6.33 16.35 11.57
C GLU A 92 5.89 16.06 13.01
N ILE A 93 4.64 16.37 13.36
CA ILE A 93 4.06 16.07 14.68
C ILE A 93 4.10 14.57 14.97
N TRP A 94 3.65 13.74 14.02
CA TRP A 94 3.65 12.29 14.18
C TRP A 94 5.07 11.73 14.37
N VAL A 95 6.05 12.22 13.60
CA VAL A 95 7.45 11.81 13.74
C VAL A 95 7.97 12.16 15.12
N ASP A 96 7.70 13.37 15.61
CA ASP A 96 8.17 13.81 16.91
C ASP A 96 7.54 13.02 18.06
N GLU A 97 6.24 12.76 18.02
CA GLU A 97 5.57 11.89 18.99
C GLU A 97 6.23 10.50 19.04
N MET A 98 6.45 9.88 17.88
CA MET A 98 7.03 8.55 17.80
C MET A 98 8.49 8.49 18.27
N ARG A 99 9.28 9.54 18.03
CA ARG A 99 10.67 9.64 18.51
C ARG A 99 10.81 9.65 20.04
N THR A 100 9.77 10.05 20.76
CA THR A 100 9.78 10.07 22.23
C THR A 100 9.58 8.70 22.86
N VAL A 101 9.04 7.73 22.12
CA VAL A 101 8.64 6.41 22.64
C VAL A 101 9.83 5.56 23.08
N HIS A 102 10.88 5.49 22.25
CA HIS A 102 12.05 4.65 22.52
C HIS A 102 13.28 5.09 21.69
N PRO A 103 14.52 5.02 22.21
CA PRO A 103 15.72 5.39 21.46
C PRO A 103 15.88 4.66 20.12
N ILE A 104 15.64 3.35 20.07
CA ILE A 104 15.67 2.58 18.81
C ILE A 104 14.63 3.10 17.79
N ILE A 105 13.46 3.53 18.26
CA ILE A 105 12.41 4.06 17.38
C ILE A 105 12.85 5.40 16.80
N ARG A 106 13.58 6.23 17.56
CA ARG A 106 14.11 7.51 17.08
C ARG A 106 14.93 7.37 15.79
N ASP A 107 15.88 6.44 15.78
CA ASP A 107 16.72 6.17 14.61
C ASP A 107 15.93 5.61 13.41
N ASP A 108 14.83 4.91 13.69
CA ASP A 108 13.93 4.41 12.65
C ASP A 108 13.06 5.54 12.09
N MET A 109 12.56 6.42 12.94
CA MET A 109 11.74 7.57 12.55
C MET A 109 12.51 8.59 11.72
N ASP A 110 13.81 8.78 11.97
CA ASP A 110 14.65 9.63 11.12
C ASP A 110 14.74 9.11 9.69
N PHE A 111 14.82 7.79 9.52
CA PHE A 111 14.78 7.18 8.19
C PHE A 111 13.40 7.32 7.56
N VAL A 112 12.34 7.01 8.29
CA VAL A 112 10.96 7.07 7.80
C VAL A 112 10.58 8.49 7.39
N CYS A 113 10.92 9.50 8.20
CA CYS A 113 10.69 10.91 7.89
C CYS A 113 11.35 11.30 6.56
N ARG A 114 12.64 10.96 6.36
CA ARG A 114 13.33 11.20 5.08
C ARG A 114 12.66 10.51 3.89
N GLN A 115 12.13 9.31 4.07
CA GLN A 115 11.44 8.59 3.00
C GLN A 115 10.08 9.21 2.65
N ILE A 116 9.31 9.63 3.67
CA ILE A 116 8.01 10.27 3.46
C ILE A 116 8.19 11.63 2.77
N VAL A 117 9.13 12.45 3.25
CA VAL A 117 9.43 13.76 2.62
C VAL A 117 9.86 13.59 1.16
N ARG A 118 10.78 12.66 0.87
CA ARG A 118 11.19 12.37 -0.51
C ARG A 118 10.02 11.97 -1.41
N ARG A 119 9.06 11.19 -0.89
CA ARG A 119 7.86 10.80 -1.66
C ARG A 119 6.93 11.98 -1.90
N ALA A 120 6.76 12.86 -0.91
CA ALA A 120 5.97 14.07 -1.07
C ALA A 120 6.58 15.03 -2.10
N ASP A 121 7.91 15.20 -2.09
CA ASP A 121 8.63 16.03 -3.05
C ASP A 121 8.60 15.44 -4.47
N PHE A 122 8.70 14.11 -4.62
CA PHE A 122 8.52 13.46 -5.92
C PHE A 122 7.11 13.64 -6.48
N GLY A 123 6.08 13.64 -5.62
CA GLY A 123 4.71 13.97 -6.02
C GLY A 123 4.59 15.37 -6.60
N ARG A 124 5.30 16.34 -6.01
CA ARG A 124 5.37 17.73 -6.51
C ARG A 124 6.12 17.82 -7.86
N LEU A 125 7.19 17.04 -8.05
CA LEU A 125 7.97 17.03 -9.31
C LEU A 125 7.16 16.50 -10.52
N MET A 126 6.18 15.62 -10.26
CA MET A 126 5.30 15.08 -11.30
C MET A 126 4.18 16.05 -11.72
N GLU A 127 3.87 17.08 -10.91
CA GLU A 127 2.92 18.13 -11.30
C GLU A 127 3.54 19.15 -12.28
N GLU A 128 4.85 19.41 -12.18
CA GLU A 128 5.56 20.33 -13.07
C GLU A 128 5.84 19.76 -14.47
N THR A 129 5.77 18.42 -14.64
CA THR A 129 5.97 17.77 -15.94
C THR A 129 4.67 17.58 -16.74
N GLN A 130 3.53 18.05 -16.23
CA GLN A 130 2.21 17.92 -16.87
C GLN A 130 1.78 19.13 -17.73
N ASP A 131 2.73 19.89 -18.30
CA ASP A 131 2.46 20.78 -19.44
C ASP A 131 2.28 19.99 -20.77
N GLY A 132 1.52 18.89 -20.69
CA GLY A 132 0.99 18.18 -21.85
C GLY A 132 1.72 16.88 -22.16
N GLN A 133 0.99 15.77 -22.01
CA GLN A 133 1.34 14.43 -22.54
C GLN A 133 2.47 13.69 -21.83
N ASN A 134 2.23 13.18 -20.63
CA ASN A 134 2.56 11.78 -20.32
C ASN A 134 1.97 11.34 -18.98
N SER A 135 1.08 10.36 -19.03
CA SER A 135 0.64 9.59 -17.86
C SER A 135 1.72 8.58 -17.50
N ILE A 136 2.43 8.77 -16.39
CA ILE A 136 3.32 7.75 -15.84
C ILE A 136 2.77 7.28 -14.50
N GLY A 137 2.25 6.05 -14.54
CA GLY A 137 2.66 4.95 -13.67
C GLY A 137 2.44 5.12 -12.17
N PHE A 138 1.40 4.44 -11.67
CA PHE A 138 1.35 3.99 -10.28
C PHE A 138 2.63 3.22 -9.92
N CYS A 139 3.26 3.57 -8.81
CA CYS A 139 4.16 2.65 -8.13
C CYS A 139 3.31 1.60 -7.41
N ASN A 140 3.06 0.46 -8.07
CA ASN A 140 2.85 -0.79 -7.37
C ASN A 140 4.18 -1.17 -6.72
N GLY A 141 4.19 -1.30 -5.40
CA GLY A 141 5.35 -1.76 -4.64
C GLY A 141 5.27 -3.27 -4.41
N ASP A 142 6.18 -4.00 -5.03
CA ASP A 142 6.73 -5.27 -4.52
C ASP A 142 8.01 -4.97 -3.71
#